data_AF-V7PMF9-F1
#
_entry.id   AF-V7PMF9-F1
#
_cell.length_a   1.000
_cell.length_b   1.000
_cell.length_c   1.000
_cell.angle_alpha   90.00
_cell.angle_beta   90.00
_cell.angle_gamma   90.00
#
_symmetry.space_group_name_H-M   'P 1'
#
loop_
_entity.id
_entity.type
_entity.pdbx_description
1 polymer ?
#
loop_
_entity_poly.entity_id
_entity_poly.type
_entity_poly.pdbx_seq_one_letter_code
_entity_poly.pdbx_strand_id
1 'polypeptide(L)'
;MDKEACKTFTPLRNVITNSENVISYRFTDDSDYCTDVGCNNDTDRLNARCLHIFDAFFKDKSEFEKVAKGNIYIVQYILIWLSYVFSLIKSEEKGSLNGFYNKYIESGESYKKGINDVTTYKNYKDLIDRNKYLLSMDMSIISKLYDAFSTLCDICIGVNEESSNCNKYSEQAKEFAKKYDEINEDYNNGMIRLKLYAYRIK
;
A
#
# COMPACT_ATOMS: atom_id res chain seq x y z
N MET A 1 8.32 6.98 5.77
CA MET A 1 7.09 7.68 5.32
C MET A 1 7.06 9.04 6.01
N ASP A 2 6.25 9.98 5.55
CA ASP A 2 5.99 11.24 6.27
C ASP A 2 4.50 11.48 6.46
N LYS A 3 4.15 12.58 7.13
CA LYS A 3 2.77 12.92 7.52
C LYS A 3 1.83 13.08 6.33
N GLU A 4 2.26 13.75 5.26
CA GLU A 4 1.40 14.02 4.11
C GLU A 4 1.23 12.76 3.26
N ALA A 5 2.31 11.98 3.06
CA ALA A 5 2.21 10.67 2.42
C ALA A 5 1.25 9.73 3.20
N CYS A 6 1.32 9.72 4.53
CA CYS A 6 0.41 8.91 5.35
C CYS A 6 -1.04 9.38 5.33
N LYS A 7 -1.31 10.71 5.27
CA LYS A 7 -2.67 11.23 5.01
C LYS A 7 -3.19 10.80 3.64
N THR A 8 -2.36 10.87 2.59
CA THR A 8 -2.73 10.39 1.25
C THR A 8 -3.15 8.92 1.28
N PHE A 9 -2.55 8.09 2.15
CA PHE A 9 -2.94 6.69 2.32
C PHE A 9 -4.20 6.42 3.18
N THR A 10 -4.77 7.42 3.86
CA THR A 10 -5.99 7.26 4.68
C THR A 10 -7.16 6.57 3.93
N PRO A 11 -7.45 6.85 2.65
CA PRO A 11 -8.53 6.19 1.89
C PRO A 11 -8.32 4.69 1.61
N LEU A 12 -7.09 4.19 1.71
CA LEU A 12 -6.78 2.76 1.67
C LEU A 12 -7.03 2.11 3.04
N ARG A 13 -6.66 2.79 4.12
CA ARG A 13 -6.70 2.23 5.48
C ARG A 13 -8.12 2.19 6.06
N ASN A 14 -8.93 3.22 5.85
CA ASN A 14 -10.24 3.39 6.50
C ASN A 14 -11.32 2.37 6.09
N VAL A 15 -11.10 1.59 5.02
CA VAL A 15 -12.01 0.52 4.56
C VAL A 15 -11.70 -0.86 5.18
N ILE A 16 -10.63 -0.95 5.99
CA ILE A 16 -10.32 -2.12 6.82
C ILE A 16 -10.78 -1.83 8.24
N THR A 17 -11.70 -2.65 8.75
CA THR A 17 -12.23 -2.53 10.11
C THR A 17 -11.86 -3.75 10.93
N ASN A 18 -11.64 -3.57 12.23
CA ASN A 18 -11.48 -4.66 13.20
C ASN A 18 -12.63 -4.55 14.21
N SER A 19 -13.54 -5.53 14.19
CA SER A 19 -14.69 -5.60 15.09
C SER A 19 -14.70 -6.98 15.73
N GLU A 20 -14.72 -7.06 17.06
CA GLU A 20 -14.77 -8.33 17.80
C GLU A 20 -13.60 -9.30 17.47
N ASN A 21 -12.44 -8.76 17.06
CA ASN A 21 -11.27 -9.46 16.51
C ASN A 21 -11.48 -10.07 15.11
N VAL A 22 -12.62 -9.81 14.47
CA VAL A 22 -12.83 -10.10 13.05
C VAL A 22 -12.38 -8.89 12.23
N ILE A 23 -11.29 -9.06 11.48
CA ILE A 23 -10.86 -8.07 10.49
C ILE A 23 -11.72 -8.23 9.24
N SER A 24 -12.41 -7.16 8.85
CA SER A 24 -13.30 -7.16 7.69
C SER A 24 -13.03 -5.97 6.75
N TYR A 25 -13.14 -6.22 5.46
CA TYR A 25 -13.03 -5.20 4.42
C TYR A 25 -14.43 -4.73 4.00
N ARG A 26 -14.70 -3.43 4.09
CA ARG A 26 -16.00 -2.82 3.77
C ARG A 26 -15.83 -1.45 3.13
N PHE A 27 -16.48 -1.23 1.99
CA PHE A 27 -16.61 0.12 1.41
C PHE A 27 -17.47 1.00 2.34
N THR A 28 -16.96 2.19 2.64
CA THR A 28 -17.66 3.20 3.45
C THR A 28 -18.71 3.95 2.64
N ASP A 29 -18.35 4.33 1.41
CA ASP A 29 -19.22 5.01 0.43
C ASP A 29 -19.11 4.36 -0.96
N ASP A 30 -20.23 4.37 -1.69
CA ASP A 30 -20.44 3.59 -2.91
C ASP A 30 -19.81 4.18 -4.19
N SER A 31 -19.31 5.42 -4.15
CA SER A 31 -18.80 6.20 -5.31
C SER A 31 -17.38 6.75 -5.13
N ASP A 32 -16.73 6.44 -4.01
CA ASP A 32 -15.39 6.93 -3.63
C ASP A 32 -14.35 6.70 -4.74
N TYR A 33 -13.76 7.80 -5.24
CA TYR A 33 -12.68 7.84 -6.24
C TYR A 33 -13.01 7.27 -7.63
N CYS A 34 -14.29 7.03 -7.94
CA CYS A 34 -14.77 6.49 -9.22
C CYS A 34 -14.75 7.51 -10.38
N THR A 35 -13.74 8.38 -10.41
CA THR A 35 -13.51 9.36 -11.48
C THR A 35 -12.82 8.68 -12.65
N ASP A 36 -13.34 8.87 -13.86
CA ASP A 36 -12.84 8.29 -15.13
C ASP A 36 -12.72 6.75 -15.18
N VAL A 37 -13.21 6.04 -14.16
CA VAL A 37 -13.31 4.56 -14.12
C VAL A 37 -14.69 4.13 -13.64
N GLY A 38 -15.29 3.16 -14.35
CA GLY A 38 -16.55 2.55 -13.91
C GLY A 38 -16.33 1.70 -12.64
N CYS A 39 -17.20 1.88 -11.64
CA CYS A 39 -17.16 1.21 -10.34
C CYS A 39 -18.32 0.20 -10.18
N ASN A 40 -18.41 -0.77 -11.08
CA ASN A 40 -19.59 -1.64 -11.20
C ASN A 40 -19.63 -2.76 -10.15
N ASN A 41 -18.51 -3.02 -9.48
CA ASN A 41 -18.34 -4.05 -8.45
C ASN A 41 -17.20 -3.68 -7.49
N ASP A 42 -17.08 -4.43 -6.41
CA ASP A 42 -16.03 -4.27 -5.39
C ASP A 42 -14.60 -4.26 -5.98
N THR A 43 -14.32 -5.12 -6.96
CA THR A 43 -13.02 -5.15 -7.68
C THR A 43 -12.76 -3.88 -8.49
N ASP A 44 -13.81 -3.21 -9.00
CA ASP A 44 -13.70 -1.95 -9.74
C ASP A 44 -13.48 -0.77 -8.78
N ARG A 45 -14.14 -0.79 -7.61
CA ARG A 45 -13.96 0.20 -6.53
C ARG A 45 -12.57 0.11 -5.89
N LEU A 46 -12.02 -1.11 -5.73
CA LEU A 46 -10.62 -1.33 -5.36
C LEU A 46 -9.67 -0.68 -6.36
N ASN A 47 -9.95 -0.84 -7.65
CA ASN A 47 -9.13 -0.27 -8.72
C ASN A 47 -9.16 1.27 -8.72
N ALA A 48 -10.34 1.86 -8.51
CA ALA A 48 -10.50 3.31 -8.37
C ALA A 48 -9.66 3.88 -7.20
N ARG A 49 -9.73 3.25 -6.02
CA ARG A 49 -8.88 3.62 -4.87
C ARG A 49 -7.39 3.46 -5.16
N CYS A 50 -6.96 2.38 -5.81
CA CYS A 50 -5.56 2.21 -6.22
C CYS A 50 -5.09 3.31 -7.18
N LEU A 51 -5.86 3.60 -8.24
CA LEU A 51 -5.52 4.62 -9.23
C LEU A 51 -5.39 6.00 -8.60
N HIS A 52 -6.35 6.42 -7.78
CA HIS A 52 -6.30 7.71 -7.10
C HIS A 52 -5.01 7.90 -6.27
N ILE A 53 -4.56 6.84 -5.58
CA ILE A 53 -3.31 6.87 -4.81
C ILE A 53 -2.08 6.91 -5.72
N PHE A 54 -2.09 6.17 -6.84
CA PHE A 54 -1.02 6.30 -7.84
C PHE A 54 -0.97 7.72 -8.44
N ASP A 55 -2.12 8.32 -8.74
CA ASP A 55 -2.19 9.69 -9.26
C ASP A 55 -1.68 10.71 -8.23
N ALA A 56 -2.06 10.58 -6.95
CA ALA A 56 -1.65 11.48 -5.87
C ALA A 56 -0.14 11.47 -5.58
N PHE A 57 0.59 10.41 -5.97
CA PHE A 57 2.03 10.28 -5.74
C PHE A 57 2.89 10.33 -7.02
N PHE A 58 2.36 9.96 -8.18
CA PHE A 58 3.17 9.60 -9.36
C PHE A 58 2.67 10.14 -10.71
N LYS A 59 1.51 10.82 -10.79
CA LYS A 59 0.89 11.24 -12.07
C LYS A 59 1.79 12.05 -13.00
N ASP A 60 2.72 12.78 -12.42
CA ASP A 60 3.72 13.60 -13.08
C ASP A 60 4.97 13.72 -12.19
N LYS A 61 6.02 14.31 -12.76
CA LYS A 61 7.28 14.58 -12.07
C LYS A 61 7.11 15.45 -10.81
N SER A 62 6.18 16.41 -10.83
CA SER A 62 5.97 17.35 -9.73
C SER A 62 5.45 16.64 -8.47
N GLU A 63 4.46 15.74 -8.60
CA GLU A 63 3.99 14.98 -7.43
C GLU A 63 5.02 13.95 -6.97
N PHE A 64 5.78 13.36 -7.89
CA PHE A 64 6.87 12.45 -7.54
C PHE A 64 8.00 13.14 -6.74
N GLU A 65 8.32 14.39 -7.06
CA GLU A 65 9.34 15.18 -6.36
C GLU A 65 8.81 15.85 -5.07
N LYS A 66 7.53 16.23 -5.02
CA LYS A 66 6.92 16.95 -3.86
C LYS A 66 6.28 16.03 -2.82
N VAL A 67 5.43 15.11 -3.27
CA VAL A 67 4.58 14.28 -2.41
C VAL A 67 5.22 12.93 -2.17
N ALA A 68 5.69 12.26 -3.23
CA ALA A 68 6.46 11.03 -3.07
C ALA A 68 7.91 11.31 -2.64
N LYS A 69 8.49 12.48 -2.95
CA LYS A 69 9.88 12.86 -2.63
C LYS A 69 10.91 11.81 -3.08
N GLY A 70 10.67 11.22 -4.26
CA GLY A 70 11.47 10.12 -4.81
C GLY A 70 11.30 8.75 -4.12
N ASN A 71 10.43 8.64 -3.12
CA ASN A 71 10.33 7.47 -2.24
C ASN A 71 9.63 6.27 -2.91
N ILE A 72 10.42 5.38 -3.50
CA ILE A 72 9.96 4.10 -4.09
C ILE A 72 9.19 3.20 -3.11
N TYR A 73 9.40 3.30 -1.79
CA TYR A 73 8.70 2.47 -0.80
C TYR A 73 7.19 2.77 -0.71
N ILE A 74 6.72 3.89 -1.27
CA ILE A 74 5.29 4.21 -1.44
C ILE A 74 4.60 3.14 -2.32
N VAL A 75 5.23 2.71 -3.42
CA VAL A 75 4.72 1.63 -4.28
C VAL A 75 4.63 0.32 -3.51
N GLN A 76 5.63 0.04 -2.67
CA GLN A 76 5.66 -1.18 -1.87
C GLN A 76 4.50 -1.22 -0.87
N TYR A 77 4.17 -0.09 -0.21
CA TYR A 77 3.02 -0.05 0.69
C TYR A 77 1.68 -0.22 -0.06
N ILE A 78 1.51 0.35 -1.27
CA ILE A 78 0.31 0.12 -2.09
C ILE A 78 0.13 -1.37 -2.40
N LEU A 79 1.20 -2.07 -2.77
CA LEU A 79 1.14 -3.50 -3.09
C LEU A 79 0.95 -4.39 -1.84
N ILE A 80 1.53 -4.01 -0.70
CA ILE A 80 1.30 -4.69 0.59
C ILE A 80 -0.16 -4.54 1.02
N TRP A 81 -0.74 -3.33 0.93
CA TRP A 81 -2.16 -3.10 1.18
C TRP A 81 -3.04 -3.92 0.21
N LEU A 82 -2.70 -3.95 -1.08
CA LEU A 82 -3.47 -4.68 -2.09
C LEU A 82 -3.47 -6.19 -1.80
N SER A 83 -2.31 -6.79 -1.52
CA SER A 83 -2.21 -8.19 -1.08
C SER A 83 -3.00 -8.45 0.20
N TYR A 84 -2.92 -7.54 1.17
CA TYR A 84 -3.60 -7.67 2.46
C TYR A 84 -5.13 -7.62 2.32
N VAL A 85 -5.65 -6.68 1.53
CA VAL A 85 -7.10 -6.59 1.26
C VAL A 85 -7.61 -7.82 0.52
N PHE A 86 -6.88 -8.33 -0.47
CA PHE A 86 -7.30 -9.52 -1.21
C PHE A 86 -7.25 -10.82 -0.38
N SER A 87 -6.61 -10.86 0.80
CA SER A 87 -6.74 -11.99 1.73
C SER A 87 -7.95 -11.86 2.68
N LEU A 88 -8.43 -10.64 2.95
CA LEU A 88 -9.63 -10.39 3.75
C LEU A 88 -10.92 -10.65 2.95
N ILE A 89 -10.83 -10.55 1.63
CA ILE A 89 -11.91 -10.85 0.70
C ILE A 89 -12.02 -12.37 0.54
N LYS A 90 -13.16 -12.96 0.93
CA LYS A 90 -13.41 -14.40 0.77
C LYS A 90 -13.41 -14.78 -0.72
N SER A 91 -12.67 -15.83 -1.05
CA SER A 91 -12.20 -16.13 -2.42
C SER A 91 -13.28 -16.52 -3.43
N GLU A 92 -14.49 -16.86 -2.99
CA GLU A 92 -15.50 -17.52 -3.84
C GLU A 92 -16.48 -16.54 -4.52
N GLU A 93 -16.64 -15.31 -4.02
CA GLU A 93 -17.67 -14.38 -4.52
C GLU A 93 -17.13 -13.10 -5.19
N LYS A 94 -15.88 -12.67 -4.89
CA LYS A 94 -15.43 -11.28 -5.12
C LYS A 94 -14.10 -11.11 -5.87
N GLY A 95 -13.64 -12.18 -6.53
CA GLY A 95 -12.43 -12.16 -7.36
C GLY A 95 -11.12 -12.32 -6.58
N SER A 96 -10.01 -12.37 -7.30
CA SER A 96 -8.67 -12.65 -6.75
C SER A 96 -7.64 -11.60 -7.14
N LEU A 97 -6.55 -11.52 -6.37
CA LEU A 97 -5.43 -10.60 -6.62
C LEU A 97 -4.84 -10.76 -8.03
N ASN A 98 -4.72 -12.00 -8.51
CA ASN A 98 -4.28 -12.30 -9.88
C ASN A 98 -5.31 -11.82 -10.92
N GLY A 99 -6.61 -11.97 -10.64
CA GLY A 99 -7.69 -11.44 -11.48
C GLY A 99 -7.67 -9.91 -11.57
N PHE A 100 -7.49 -9.22 -10.43
CA PHE A 100 -7.30 -7.78 -10.36
C PHE A 100 -6.08 -7.34 -11.18
N TYR A 101 -4.93 -7.98 -10.96
CA TYR A 101 -3.70 -7.66 -11.67
C TYR A 101 -3.88 -7.81 -13.20
N ASN A 102 -4.45 -8.93 -13.66
CA ASN A 102 -4.64 -9.17 -15.10
C ASN A 102 -5.68 -8.22 -15.72
N LYS A 103 -6.78 -7.91 -15.01
CA LYS A 103 -7.85 -7.01 -15.50
C LYS A 103 -7.39 -5.55 -15.59
N TYR A 104 -6.72 -5.03 -14.56
CA TYR A 104 -6.43 -3.59 -14.48
C TYR A 104 -4.96 -3.23 -14.72
N ILE A 105 -4.01 -3.99 -14.17
CA ILE A 105 -2.58 -3.65 -14.22
C ILE A 105 -1.94 -4.10 -15.54
N GLU A 106 -2.28 -5.29 -16.01
CA GLU A 106 -1.80 -5.83 -17.30
C GLU A 106 -2.64 -5.30 -18.46
N SER A 107 -3.97 -5.42 -18.38
CA SER A 107 -4.87 -5.08 -19.50
C SER A 107 -5.36 -3.63 -19.48
N GLY A 108 -5.41 -2.94 -18.35
CA GLY A 108 -6.02 -1.61 -18.23
C GLY A 108 -5.10 -0.46 -18.67
N GLU A 109 -5.62 0.42 -19.54
CA GLU A 109 -4.83 1.54 -20.09
C GLU A 109 -4.37 2.55 -19.03
N SER A 110 -5.12 2.76 -17.95
CA SER A 110 -4.79 3.73 -16.90
C SER A 110 -3.42 3.48 -16.24
N TYR A 111 -3.00 2.22 -16.08
CA TYR A 111 -1.67 1.88 -15.53
C TYR A 111 -0.57 1.83 -16.59
N LYS A 112 -0.95 1.73 -17.87
CA LYS A 112 -0.03 1.70 -19.02
C LYS A 112 0.28 3.09 -19.60
N LYS A 113 -0.62 4.07 -19.36
CA LYS A 113 -0.49 5.47 -19.76
C LYS A 113 0.90 6.03 -19.39
N GLY A 114 1.62 6.52 -20.40
CA GLY A 114 2.96 7.09 -20.23
C GLY A 114 2.94 8.35 -19.37
N ILE A 115 3.95 8.49 -18.51
CA ILE A 115 4.12 9.63 -17.59
C ILE A 115 5.29 10.46 -18.10
N ASN A 116 5.00 11.67 -18.56
CA ASN A 116 5.98 12.55 -19.17
C ASN A 116 6.98 13.11 -18.15
N ASP A 117 8.16 13.48 -18.65
CA ASP A 117 9.26 14.14 -17.91
C ASP A 117 9.84 13.37 -16.71
N VAL A 118 9.38 12.13 -16.48
CA VAL A 118 9.94 11.19 -15.49
C VAL A 118 10.87 10.20 -16.19
N THR A 119 12.13 10.14 -15.74
CA THR A 119 13.14 9.18 -16.25
C THR A 119 13.18 7.86 -15.47
N THR A 120 12.74 7.87 -14.21
CA THR A 120 12.86 6.74 -13.27
C THR A 120 11.89 5.60 -13.58
N TYR A 121 10.69 5.91 -14.06
CA TYR A 121 9.61 4.95 -14.39
C TYR A 121 8.77 5.47 -15.55
N LYS A 122 8.24 4.56 -16.37
CA LYS A 122 7.48 4.90 -17.59
C LYS A 122 6.00 5.16 -17.35
N ASN A 123 5.40 4.40 -16.43
CA ASN A 123 3.98 4.36 -16.10
C ASN A 123 3.80 3.61 -14.74
N TYR A 124 2.56 3.52 -14.24
CA TYR A 124 2.30 2.81 -12.98
C TYR A 124 2.57 1.31 -13.07
N LYS A 125 2.34 0.68 -14.24
CA LYS A 125 2.65 -0.74 -14.45
C LYS A 125 4.14 -1.05 -14.22
N ASP A 126 5.04 -0.21 -14.75
CA ASP A 126 6.49 -0.33 -14.57
C ASP A 126 6.90 -0.21 -13.08
N LEU A 127 6.27 0.70 -12.33
CA LEU A 127 6.45 0.77 -10.86
C LEU A 127 5.99 -0.52 -10.15
N ILE A 128 4.82 -1.04 -10.53
CA ILE A 128 4.24 -2.25 -9.93
C ILE A 128 5.07 -3.48 -10.29
N ASP A 129 5.46 -3.68 -11.54
CA ASP A 129 6.18 -4.85 -12.03
C ASP A 129 7.54 -5.04 -11.34
N ARG A 130 8.26 -3.93 -11.08
CA ARG A 130 9.52 -3.94 -10.30
C ARG A 130 9.33 -4.44 -8.86
N ASN A 131 8.15 -4.24 -8.28
CA ASN A 131 7.80 -4.59 -6.90
C ASN A 131 6.81 -5.76 -6.78
N LYS A 132 6.47 -6.42 -7.90
CA LYS A 132 5.41 -7.44 -8.04
C LYS A 132 5.59 -8.67 -7.16
N TYR A 133 6.80 -8.91 -6.64
CA TYR A 133 7.05 -9.97 -5.67
C TYR A 133 6.15 -9.84 -4.42
N LEU A 134 5.77 -8.62 -4.02
CA LEU A 134 4.85 -8.34 -2.91
C LEU A 134 3.43 -8.89 -3.15
N LEU A 135 3.03 -9.11 -4.40
CA LEU A 135 1.77 -9.76 -4.78
C LEU A 135 1.85 -11.30 -4.75
N SER A 136 2.98 -11.85 -4.31
CA SER A 136 3.28 -13.30 -4.26
C SER A 136 4.03 -13.72 -2.99
N MET A 137 4.14 -12.84 -1.99
CA MET A 137 4.73 -13.15 -0.69
C MET A 137 3.73 -13.85 0.22
N ASP A 138 4.24 -14.61 1.20
CA ASP A 138 3.41 -15.31 2.17
C ASP A 138 2.56 -14.32 3.00
N MET A 139 1.31 -14.72 3.27
CA MET A 139 0.30 -13.86 3.88
C MET A 139 0.58 -13.52 5.36
N SER A 140 1.34 -14.35 6.07
CA SER A 140 1.82 -14.01 7.42
C SER A 140 2.75 -12.78 7.37
N ILE A 141 3.59 -12.69 6.34
CA ILE A 141 4.54 -11.59 6.15
C ILE A 141 3.82 -10.34 5.69
N ILE A 142 2.87 -10.47 4.75
CA ILE A 142 2.04 -9.34 4.29
C ILE A 142 1.23 -8.74 5.44
N SER A 143 0.69 -9.57 6.33
CA SER A 143 0.03 -9.11 7.57
C SER A 143 0.97 -8.28 8.45
N LYS A 144 2.14 -8.82 8.80
CA LYS A 144 3.13 -8.13 9.64
C LYS A 144 3.62 -6.83 9.01
N LEU A 145 3.90 -6.83 7.70
CA LEU A 145 4.30 -5.63 6.96
C LEU A 145 3.18 -4.58 6.96
N TYR A 146 1.93 -4.96 6.68
CA TYR A 146 0.81 -4.02 6.66
C TYR A 146 0.57 -3.38 8.04
N ASP A 147 0.67 -4.16 9.12
CA ASP A 147 0.58 -3.67 10.50
C ASP A 147 1.73 -2.71 10.85
N ALA A 148 2.98 -3.06 10.52
CA ALA A 148 4.14 -2.20 10.75
C ALA A 148 4.02 -0.86 9.98
N PHE A 149 3.64 -0.88 8.70
CA PHE A 149 3.41 0.35 7.92
C PHE A 149 2.20 1.16 8.42
N SER A 150 1.14 0.51 8.89
CA SER A 150 -0.02 1.16 9.49
C SER A 150 0.36 1.87 10.79
N THR A 151 1.09 1.18 11.67
CA THR A 151 1.65 1.72 12.92
C THR A 151 2.53 2.94 12.64
N LEU A 152 3.42 2.85 11.64
CA LEU A 152 4.25 3.98 11.19
C LEU A 152 3.40 5.18 10.75
N CYS A 153 2.33 4.95 9.99
CA CYS A 153 1.47 6.04 9.54
C CYS A 153 0.61 6.65 10.66
N ASP A 154 0.21 5.88 11.68
CA ASP A 154 -0.47 6.43 12.86
C ASP A 154 0.47 7.28 13.71
N ILE A 155 1.77 6.97 13.74
CA ILE A 155 2.80 7.87 14.30
C ILE A 155 2.92 9.12 13.43
N CYS A 156 3.12 8.99 12.12
CA CYS A 156 3.32 10.15 11.22
C CYS A 156 2.11 11.11 11.18
N ILE A 157 0.87 10.59 11.20
CA ILE A 157 -0.35 11.40 11.26
C ILE A 157 -0.53 11.97 12.67
N GLY A 158 -0.38 11.11 13.69
CA GLY A 158 -0.63 11.42 15.09
C GLY A 158 0.34 12.44 15.68
N VAL A 159 1.59 12.52 15.21
CA VAL A 159 2.54 13.58 15.58
C VAL A 159 2.08 14.90 14.96
N ASN A 160 1.45 15.76 15.74
CA ASN A 160 1.23 17.17 15.44
C ASN A 160 2.19 18.05 16.27
N GLU A 161 2.69 19.12 15.66
CA GLU A 161 3.73 20.00 16.24
C GLU A 161 3.31 20.68 17.55
N GLU A 162 1.99 20.74 17.80
CA GLU A 162 1.37 21.30 19.01
C GLU A 162 1.12 20.25 20.12
N SER A 163 1.39 18.96 19.88
CA SER A 163 1.08 17.89 20.84
C SER A 163 2.17 17.67 21.89
N SER A 164 1.81 17.90 23.16
CA SER A 164 2.72 17.75 24.32
C SER A 164 2.95 16.31 24.78
N ASN A 165 2.30 15.32 24.17
CA ASN A 165 2.22 13.95 24.71
C ASN A 165 3.31 13.01 24.15
N CYS A 166 4.58 13.41 24.30
CA CYS A 166 5.76 12.69 23.79
C CYS A 166 5.83 11.21 24.22
N ASN A 167 5.28 10.87 25.39
CA ASN A 167 5.26 9.51 25.92
C ASN A 167 4.51 8.54 24.99
N LYS A 168 3.32 8.94 24.50
CA LYS A 168 2.51 8.12 23.58
C LYS A 168 3.27 7.81 22.29
N TYR A 169 3.93 8.80 21.70
CA TYR A 169 4.71 8.60 20.48
C TYR A 169 5.96 7.74 20.73
N SER A 170 6.57 7.82 21.92
CA SER A 170 7.66 6.93 22.33
C SER A 170 7.20 5.47 22.45
N GLU A 171 6.00 5.23 22.97
CA GLU A 171 5.41 3.88 23.06
C GLU A 171 5.10 3.31 21.67
N GLN A 172 4.41 4.08 20.81
CA GLN A 172 4.13 3.66 19.44
C GLN A 172 5.41 3.44 18.62
N ALA A 173 6.46 4.25 18.81
CA ALA A 173 7.75 4.06 18.16
C ALA A 173 8.49 2.78 18.62
N LYS A 174 8.38 2.41 19.90
CA LYS A 174 8.87 1.13 20.42
C LYS A 174 8.09 -0.05 19.86
N GLU A 175 6.77 0.08 19.73
CA GLU A 175 5.91 -0.93 19.10
C GLU A 175 6.29 -1.13 17.62
N PHE A 176 6.48 -0.05 16.86
CA PHE A 176 6.95 -0.11 15.48
C PHE A 176 8.33 -0.78 15.37
N ALA A 177 9.29 -0.41 16.23
CA ALA A 177 10.61 -1.03 16.26
C ALA A 177 10.52 -2.55 16.51
N LYS A 178 9.75 -2.96 17.53
CA LYS A 178 9.52 -4.37 17.84
C LYS A 178 8.88 -5.14 16.68
N LYS A 179 7.86 -4.57 16.01
CA LYS A 179 7.25 -5.16 14.80
C LYS A 179 8.26 -5.31 13.65
N TYR A 180 9.15 -4.34 13.48
CA TYR A 180 10.20 -4.38 12.47
C TYR A 180 11.26 -5.45 12.79
N ASP A 181 11.68 -5.57 14.05
CA ASP A 181 12.64 -6.57 14.49
C ASP A 181 12.08 -8.00 14.37
N GLU A 182 10.81 -8.23 14.72
CA GLU A 182 10.12 -9.51 14.49
C GLU A 182 10.10 -9.93 13.00
N ILE A 183 9.95 -8.97 12.07
CA ILE A 183 10.01 -9.22 10.62
C ILE A 183 11.46 -9.55 10.20
N ASN A 184 12.46 -8.92 10.81
CA ASN A 184 13.87 -9.22 10.55
C ASN A 184 14.30 -10.59 11.12
N GLU A 185 13.77 -11.00 12.26
CA GLU A 185 14.05 -12.32 12.84
C GLU A 185 13.45 -13.45 12.00
N ASP A 186 12.19 -13.35 11.57
CA ASP A 186 11.57 -14.31 10.64
C ASP A 186 12.37 -14.45 9.32
N TYR A 187 13.00 -13.36 8.87
CA TYR A 187 13.87 -13.31 7.70
C TYR A 187 15.23 -14.01 7.93
N ASN A 188 15.91 -13.67 9.02
CA ASN A 188 17.21 -14.25 9.37
C ASN A 188 17.11 -15.74 9.73
N ASN A 189 16.01 -16.14 10.38
CA ASN A 189 15.69 -17.54 10.67
C ASN A 189 15.24 -18.34 9.43
N GLY A 190 15.19 -17.69 8.25
CA GLY A 190 14.94 -18.35 6.97
C GLY A 190 13.48 -18.70 6.70
N MET A 191 12.54 -18.28 7.55
CA MET A 191 11.11 -18.44 7.31
C MET A 191 10.66 -17.50 6.16
N ILE A 192 11.19 -16.27 6.10
CA ILE A 192 11.04 -15.37 4.93
C ILE A 192 12.13 -15.64 3.88
N ARG A 193 12.19 -16.87 3.36
CA ARG A 193 13.07 -17.25 2.23
C ARG A 193 12.59 -16.72 0.86
N LEU A 194 12.12 -15.47 0.80
CA LEU A 194 11.65 -14.82 -0.44
C LEU A 194 12.32 -13.45 -0.72
N LYS A 195 13.31 -13.51 -1.61
CA LYS A 195 13.66 -12.53 -2.66
C LYS A 195 14.03 -11.07 -2.32
N LEU A 196 13.93 -10.57 -1.08
CA LEU A 196 14.44 -9.22 -0.75
C LEU A 196 15.95 -9.04 -1.04
N TYR A 197 16.72 -10.12 -1.11
CA TYR A 197 18.14 -10.11 -1.50
C TYR A 197 18.42 -9.61 -2.93
N ALA A 198 17.41 -9.47 -3.80
CA ALA A 198 17.60 -9.06 -5.20
C ALA A 198 17.79 -7.54 -5.42
N TYR A 199 17.50 -6.69 -4.43
CA TYR A 199 17.44 -5.22 -4.61
C TYR A 199 18.41 -4.42 -3.72
N ARG A 200 19.52 -5.01 -3.27
CA ARG A 200 20.67 -4.24 -2.75
C ARG A 200 21.46 -3.61 -3.91
N ILE A 201 21.04 -2.39 -4.25
CA ILE A 201 21.84 -1.23 -4.69
C ILE A 201 23.04 -1.54 -5.62
N LYS A 202 22.89 -1.15 -6.88
CA LYS A 202 23.91 -0.38 -7.61
C LYS A 202 23.33 0.99 -7.91
#